data_AF-A0A432UFA3-F1
#
_entry.id   AF-A0A432UFA3-F1
#
_cell.length_a   1.000
_cell.length_b   1.000
_cell.length_c   1.000
_cell.angle_alpha   90.00
_cell.angle_beta   90.00
_cell.angle_gamma   90.00
#
_symmetry.space_group_name_H-M   'P 1'
#
loop_
_entity.id
_entity.type
_entity.pdbx_description
1 polymer ?
#
loop_
_entity_poly.entity_id
_entity_poly.type
_entity_poly.pdbx_seq_one_letter_code
_entity_poly.pdbx_strand_id
1 'polypeptide(L)'
;EIMIYNYKGEGRIAYVGRAKVERRPMLLVEAETENGKKVSAILQNAETIRLTSPKGEPISVVDLKEGDEVLVYTEEPGRHFGMKVKETIVEK
;
A
#
# COMPACT_ATOMS: atom_id res chain seq x y z
N GLU A 1 24.91 18.21 -1.90
CA GLU A 1 25.75 17.56 -0.88
C GLU A 1 24.88 17.17 0.31
N ILE A 2 25.22 16.10 1.02
CA ILE A 2 24.52 15.65 2.23
C ILE A 2 25.54 15.44 3.36
N MET A 3 25.12 15.67 4.60
CA MET A 3 25.88 15.30 5.78
C MET A 3 25.50 13.88 6.20
N ILE A 4 26.48 12.99 6.33
CA ILE A 4 26.28 11.63 6.85
C ILE A 4 27.02 11.47 8.17
N TYR A 5 26.38 10.81 9.13
CA TYR A 5 26.93 10.57 10.47
C TYR A 5 27.16 9.09 10.68
N ASN A 6 28.25 8.73 11.38
CA ASN A 6 28.42 7.38 11.91
C ASN A 6 27.77 7.24 13.30
N TYR A 7 27.75 6.02 13.85
CA TYR A 7 27.16 5.72 15.16
C TYR A 7 27.87 6.40 16.35
N LYS A 8 29.05 7.00 16.13
CA LYS A 8 29.78 7.80 17.13
C LYS A 8 29.47 9.29 17.05
N GLY A 9 28.63 9.70 16.10
CA GLY A 9 28.27 11.11 15.89
C GLY A 9 29.26 11.89 15.00
N GLU A 10 30.20 11.22 14.34
CA GLU A 10 31.17 11.90 13.45
C GLU A 10 30.55 12.12 12.07
N GLY A 11 30.58 13.37 11.59
CA GLY A 11 29.98 13.78 10.31
C GLY A 11 30.99 13.90 9.16
N ARG A 12 30.59 13.53 7.95
CA ARG A 12 31.32 13.87 6.71
C ARG A 12 30.38 14.29 5.59
N ILE A 13 30.87 15.14 4.69
CA ILE A 13 30.14 15.54 3.48
C ILE A 13 30.22 14.42 2.44
N ALA A 14 29.08 14.06 1.87
CA ALA A 14 28.96 13.13 0.75
C ALA A 14 28.17 13.75 -0.41
N TYR A 15 28.48 13.28 -1.63
CA TYR A 15 27.79 13.69 -2.85
C TYR A 15 26.86 12.57 -3.33
N VAL A 16 25.61 12.92 -3.58
CA VAL A 16 24.62 12.03 -4.18
C VAL A 16 24.66 12.22 -5.69
N GLY A 17 25.15 11.24 -6.43
CA GLY A 17 25.21 11.32 -7.90
C GLY A 17 23.84 11.23 -8.57
N ARG A 18 22.99 10.30 -8.10
CA ARG A 18 21.61 10.15 -8.56
C ARG A 18 20.72 9.65 -7.43
N ALA A 19 19.60 10.32 -7.21
CA ALA A 19 18.50 9.83 -6.40
C ALA A 19 17.32 9.52 -7.33
N LYS A 20 16.83 8.28 -7.33
CA LYS A 20 15.55 7.95 -7.95
C LYS A 20 14.47 8.22 -6.90
N VAL A 21 13.95 9.43 -6.92
CA VAL A 21 12.83 9.83 -6.07
C VAL A 21 11.57 9.65 -6.89
N GLU A 22 10.70 8.76 -6.42
CA GLU A 22 9.38 8.54 -7.01
C GLU A 22 8.33 9.09 -6.04
N ARG A 23 7.55 10.07 -6.49
CA ARG A 23 6.48 10.69 -5.71
C ARG A 23 5.17 10.36 -6.39
N ARG A 24 4.53 9.28 -5.94
CA ARG A 24 3.15 8.96 -6.30
C ARG A 24 2.27 9.13 -5.07
N PRO A 25 1.12 9.82 -5.18
CA PRO A 25 0.16 9.86 -4.09
C PRO A 25 -0.33 8.44 -3.79
N MET A 26 -0.66 8.17 -2.53
CA MET A 26 -1.33 6.93 -2.15
C MET A 26 -2.84 7.09 -2.30
N LEU A 27 -3.54 6.03 -2.68
CA LEU A 27 -4.99 5.93 -2.72
C LEU A 27 -5.44 5.08 -1.53
N LEU A 28 -6.43 5.53 -0.79
CA LEU A 28 -7.18 4.69 0.15
C LEU A 28 -8.41 4.16 -0.60
N VAL A 29 -8.46 2.85 -0.81
CA VAL A 29 -9.62 2.16 -1.38
C VAL A 29 -10.36 1.48 -0.25
N GLU A 30 -11.63 1.82 -0.07
CA GLU A 30 -12.53 1.19 0.89
C GLU A 30 -13.60 0.39 0.15
N ALA A 31 -13.91 -0.79 0.65
CA ALA A 31 -14.96 -1.63 0.12
C ALA A 31 -15.70 -2.35 1.26
N GLU A 32 -16.91 -2.78 0.96
CA GLU A 32 -17.72 -3.61 1.85
C GLU A 32 -17.90 -4.97 1.17
N THR A 33 -17.58 -6.05 1.89
CA THR A 33 -17.84 -7.40 1.39
C THR A 33 -19.33 -7.73 1.44
N GLU A 34 -19.76 -8.75 0.71
CA GLU A 34 -21.16 -9.23 0.73
C GLU A 34 -21.67 -9.58 2.14
N ASN A 35 -20.76 -9.95 3.05
CA ASN A 35 -21.06 -10.26 4.44
C ASN A 35 -21.08 -9.02 5.36
N GLY A 36 -21.03 -7.81 4.80
CA GLY A 36 -21.03 -6.54 5.53
C GLY A 36 -19.71 -6.18 6.21
N LYS A 37 -18.61 -6.88 5.88
CA LYS A 37 -17.29 -6.59 6.46
C LYS A 37 -16.62 -5.47 5.66
N LYS A 38 -16.28 -4.37 6.33
CA LYS A 38 -15.46 -3.32 5.74
C LYS A 38 -14.02 -3.76 5.58
N VAL A 39 -13.43 -3.43 4.45
CA VAL A 39 -12.02 -3.68 4.12
C VAL A 39 -11.44 -2.42 3.49
N SER A 40 -10.16 -2.17 3.78
CA SER A 40 -9.42 -1.03 3.26
C SER A 40 -8.08 -1.49 2.69
N ALA A 41 -7.60 -0.80 1.67
CA ALA A 41 -6.27 -0.99 1.12
C ALA A 41 -5.66 0.36 0.73
N ILE A 42 -4.41 0.58 1.13
CA ILE A 42 -3.63 1.73 0.70
C ILE A 42 -2.76 1.30 -0.49
N LEU A 43 -3.00 1.90 -1.65
CA LEU A 43 -2.36 1.55 -2.93
C LEU A 43 -1.59 2.74 -3.49
N GLN A 44 -0.55 2.49 -4.28
CA GLN A 44 0.09 3.58 -5.03
C GLN A 44 -0.79 4.00 -6.20
N ASN A 45 -1.01 5.30 -6.38
CA ASN A 45 -1.71 5.83 -7.55
C ASN A 45 -0.82 5.69 -8.81
N ALA A 46 -0.95 4.57 -9.52
CA ALA A 46 -0.18 4.26 -10.73
C ALA A 46 -0.95 3.30 -11.65
N GLU A 47 -0.83 3.45 -12.97
CA GLU A 47 -1.56 2.62 -13.92
C GLU A 47 -1.18 1.12 -13.86
N THR A 48 0.02 0.83 -13.35
CA THR A 48 0.55 -0.52 -13.18
C THR A 48 -0.03 -1.26 -11.98
N ILE A 49 -0.67 -0.55 -11.04
CA ILE A 49 -1.35 -1.18 -9.91
C ILE A 49 -2.77 -1.53 -10.36
N ARG A 50 -3.12 -2.82 -10.23
CA ARG A 50 -4.40 -3.35 -10.69
C ARG A 50 -5.07 -4.21 -9.64
N LEU A 51 -6.38 -4.08 -9.53
CA LEU A 51 -7.26 -4.98 -8.77
C LEU A 51 -7.97 -5.94 -9.73
N THR A 52 -8.57 -7.00 -9.20
CA THR A 52 -9.23 -8.03 -10.02
C THR A 52 -10.74 -7.86 -9.93
N SER A 53 -11.43 -7.71 -11.05
CA SER A 53 -12.89 -7.72 -11.11
C SER A 53 -13.47 -9.11 -10.82
N PRO A 54 -14.77 -9.24 -10.51
CA PRO A 54 -15.45 -10.53 -10.40
C PRO A 54 -15.34 -11.42 -11.65
N LYS A 55 -15.08 -10.83 -12.82
CA LYS A 55 -14.88 -11.55 -14.09
C LYS A 55 -13.44 -12.05 -14.29
N GLY A 56 -12.53 -11.77 -13.35
CA GLY A 56 -11.11 -12.08 -13.48
C GLY A 56 -10.32 -11.09 -14.32
N GLU A 57 -10.95 -10.01 -14.80
CA GLU A 57 -10.29 -8.97 -15.58
C GLU A 57 -9.61 -7.95 -14.65
N PRO A 58 -8.43 -7.44 -15.02
CA PRO A 58 -7.71 -6.48 -14.20
C PRO A 58 -8.26 -5.06 -14.39
N ILE A 59 -8.53 -4.37 -13.29
CA ILE A 59 -8.97 -2.96 -13.24
C ILE A 59 -7.79 -2.12 -12.72
N SER A 60 -7.40 -1.07 -13.45
CA SER A 60 -6.36 -0.16 -12.97
C SER A 60 -6.89 0.72 -11.84
N VAL A 61 -6.08 0.95 -10.80
CA VAL A 61 -6.51 1.77 -9.65
C VAL A 61 -6.76 3.24 -10.00
N VAL A 62 -6.22 3.70 -11.14
CA VAL A 62 -6.43 5.06 -11.64
C VAL A 62 -7.82 5.25 -12.28
N ASP A 63 -8.44 4.14 -12.69
CA ASP A 63 -9.75 4.11 -13.34
C ASP A 63 -10.88 3.66 -12.39
N LEU A 64 -10.53 3.30 -11.14
CA LEU A 64 -11.50 2.89 -10.13
C LEU A 64 -12.46 4.03 -9.79
N LYS A 65 -13.73 3.68 -9.64
CA LYS A 65 -14.81 4.58 -9.21
C LYS A 65 -15.69 3.91 -8.17
N GLU A 66 -16.45 4.73 -7.45
CA GLU A 66 -17.47 4.24 -6.52
C GLU A 66 -18.47 3.33 -7.25
N GLY A 67 -18.77 2.18 -6.64
CA GLY A 67 -19.64 1.15 -7.21
C GLY A 67 -18.92 0.11 -8.07
N ASP A 68 -17.61 0.25 -8.33
CA ASP A 68 -16.84 -0.83 -8.94
C ASP A 68 -16.68 -2.00 -7.96
N GLU A 69 -16.88 -3.22 -8.47
CA GLU A 69 -16.69 -4.45 -7.71
C GLU A 69 -15.29 -5.02 -7.96
N VAL A 70 -14.62 -5.42 -6.88
CA VAL A 70 -13.31 -6.07 -6.92
C VAL A 70 -13.29 -7.28 -6.01
N LEU A 71 -12.50 -8.28 -6.39
CA LEU A 71 -12.28 -9.46 -5.58
C LEU A 71 -11.42 -9.11 -4.37
N VAL A 72 -11.89 -9.54 -3.21
CA VAL A 72 -11.19 -9.41 -1.93
C VAL A 72 -11.04 -10.79 -1.32
N TYR A 73 -9.85 -11.07 -0.79
CA TYR A 73 -9.61 -12.25 0.01
C TYR A 73 -9.42 -11.84 1.48
N THR A 74 -10.33 -12.24 2.35
CA THR A 74 -10.28 -11.93 3.78
C THR A 74 -9.90 -13.19 4.58
N GLU A 75 -8.86 -13.10 5.41
CA GLU A 75 -8.53 -14.11 6.44
C GLU A 75 -8.68 -13.52 7.85
N GLU A 76 -8.99 -14.36 8.82
CA GLU A 76 -8.71 -14.14 10.25
C GLU A 76 -7.45 -14.97 10.57
N PRO A 77 -6.29 -14.44 11.04
CA PRO A 77 -5.97 -13.11 11.55
C PRO A 77 -4.98 -12.31 10.65
N GLY A 78 -4.52 -11.14 11.11
CA GLY A 78 -3.55 -10.28 10.43
C GLY A 78 -2.23 -10.98 10.06
N ARG A 79 -1.48 -10.39 9.13
CA ARG A 79 -0.17 -10.90 8.69
C ARG A 79 0.91 -9.86 8.91
N HIS A 80 1.95 -10.23 9.65
CA HIS A 80 3.15 -9.42 9.84
C HIS A 80 4.30 -10.09 9.08
N PHE A 81 4.82 -9.44 8.04
CA PHE A 81 5.80 -10.01 7.10
C PHE A 81 5.42 -11.40 6.55
N GLY A 82 4.12 -11.61 6.28
CA GLY A 82 3.59 -12.87 5.73
C GLY A 82 3.29 -13.95 6.76
N MET A 83 3.70 -13.80 8.02
CA MET A 83 3.37 -14.73 9.11
C MET A 83 2.01 -14.40 9.71
N LYS A 84 1.17 -15.41 9.96
CA LYS A 84 -0.13 -15.23 10.64
C LYS A 84 0.11 -14.82 12.09
N VAL A 85 -0.46 -13.69 12.49
CA VAL A 85 -0.37 -13.14 13.84
C VAL A 85 -1.76 -12.75 14.31
N LYS A 86 -2.11 -13.04 15.58
CA LYS A 86 -3.32 -12.49 16.18
C LYS A 86 -3.08 -11.01 16.47
N GLU A 87 -3.48 -10.15 15.54
CA GLU A 87 -3.42 -8.70 15.68
C GLU A 87 -4.79 -8.11 15.99
N THR A 88 -4.80 -7.10 16.88
CA THR A 88 -5.93 -6.21 17.11
C THR A 88 -5.60 -4.89 16.43
N ILE A 89 -6.25 -4.61 15.30
CA ILE A 89 -6.10 -3.34 14.58
C ILE A 89 -7.24 -2.43 15.00
N VAL A 90 -6.91 -1.29 15.62
CA VAL A 90 -7.85 -0.20 15.86
C VAL A 90 -7.46 0.94 14.91
N GLU A 91 -8.18 1.06 13.80
CA GLU A 91 -8.08 2.23 12.93
C GLU A 91 -8.85 3.39 13.59
N LYS A 92 -8.23 4.57 13.66
CA LYS A 92 -8.76 5.75 14.37
C LYS A 92 -8.86 6.94 13.43
#